data_AF-A0A3C0BSY9-F1
#
_entry.id   AF-A0A3C0BSY9-F1
#
_cell.length_a   1.000
_cell.length_b   1.000
_cell.length_c   1.000
_cell.angle_alpha   90.00
_cell.angle_beta   90.00
_cell.angle_gamma   90.00
#
_symmetry.space_group_name_H-M   'P 1'
#
loop_
_entity.id
_entity.type
_entity.pdbx_description
1 polymer ?
#
loop_
_entity_poly.entity_id
_entity_poly.type
_entity_poly.pdbx_seq_one_letter_code
_entity_poly.pdbx_strand_id
1 'polypeptide(L)' 'FQKLGGRIPRGALLVGPPGTGKTLLARAIAGEANVPFFTISGSDFVEMFVGVGA' A
#
# COMPACT_ATOMS: atom_id res chain seq x y z
N PHE A 1 19.58 6.86 8.97
CA PHE A 1 19.28 5.59 9.67
C PHE A 1 20.54 4.90 10.21
N GLN A 2 21.54 4.53 9.39
CA GLN A 2 22.75 3.84 9.88
C GLN A 2 23.57 4.61 10.93
N LYS A 3 23.75 5.94 10.78
CA LYS A 3 24.44 6.77 11.79
C LYS A 3 23.71 6.89 13.14
N LEU A 4 22.41 6.63 13.17
CA LEU A 4 21.54 6.70 14.36
C LEU A 4 21.11 5.30 14.85
N GLY A 5 21.61 4.22 14.24
CA GLY A 5 21.25 2.83 14.59
C GLY A 5 19.81 2.40 14.29
N GLY A 6 19.01 3.24 13.61
CA GLY A 6 17.60 2.95 13.35
C GLY A 6 17.39 1.92 12.23
N ARG A 7 16.30 1.16 12.31
CA ARG A 7 15.81 0.30 11.22
C ARG A 7 14.82 1.05 10.34
N ILE A 8 14.90 0.84 9.03
CA ILE A 8 13.99 1.45 8.07
C ILE A 8 12.60 0.80 8.23
N PRO A 9 11.52 1.58 8.42
CA PRO A 9 10.16 1.07 8.44
C PRO A 9 9.83 0.32 7.15
N ARG A 10 9.11 -0.80 7.27
CA ARG A 10 8.79 -1.67 6.13
C ARG A 10 7.46 -1.35 5.44
N GLY A 11 6.68 -0.42 6.00
CA GLY A 11 5.40 -0.01 5.44
C GLY A 11 4.70 1.04 6.30
N ALA A 12 3.56 1.53 5.80
CA ALA A 12 2.68 2.47 6.47
C ALA A 12 1.22 2.08 6.19
N LEU A 13 0.32 2.37 7.14
CA LEU A 13 -1.12 2.17 7.00
C LEU A 13 -1.83 3.51 6.96
N LEU A 14 -2.63 3.76 5.93
CA LEU A 14 -3.42 4.98 5.77
C LEU A 14 -4.87 4.72 6.16
N VAL A 15 -5.39 5.43 7.17
CA VAL A 15 -6.76 5.27 7.70
C VAL A 15 -7.53 6.59 7.60
N GLY A 16 -8.80 6.52 7.23
CA GLY A 16 -9.71 7.67 7.22
C GLY A 16 -10.95 7.43 6.35
N PRO A 17 -11.93 8.35 6.35
CA PRO A 17 -13.16 8.25 5.55
C PRO A 17 -12.91 7.99 4.05
N PRO A 18 -13.85 7.39 3.30
CA PRO A 18 -13.72 7.26 1.86
C PRO A 18 -13.58 8.64 1.19
N GLY A 19 -12.86 8.72 0.06
CA GLY A 19 -12.66 9.97 -0.68
C GLY A 19 -11.53 10.88 -0.16
N THR A 20 -10.87 10.58 0.97
CA THR A 20 -9.76 11.42 1.51
C THR A 20 -8.42 11.28 0.76
N GLY A 21 -8.41 10.74 -0.46
CA GLY A 21 -7.21 10.70 -1.29
C GLY A 21 -6.13 9.69 -0.88
N LYS A 22 -6.41 8.72 0.01
CA LYS A 22 -5.42 7.70 0.44
C LYS A 22 -4.74 6.99 -0.74
N THR A 23 -5.53 6.51 -1.71
CA THR A 23 -5.04 5.84 -2.91
C THR A 23 -4.29 6.80 -3.85
N LEU A 24 -4.76 8.04 -3.94
CA LEU A 24 -4.13 9.07 -4.77
C LEU A 24 -2.75 9.44 -4.21
N LEU A 25 -2.63 9.59 -2.89
CA LEU A 25 -1.37 9.86 -2.21
C LEU A 25 -0.33 8.76 -2.48
N ALA A 26 -0.72 7.49 -2.38
CA ALA A 26 0.17 6.37 -2.64
C ALA A 26 0.68 6.35 -4.10
N ARG A 27 -0.20 6.66 -5.07
CA ARG A 27 0.17 6.79 -6.49
C ARG A 27 1.09 7.98 -6.75
N ALA A 28 0.80 9.13 -6.14
CA ALA A 28 1.61 10.32 -6.27
C ALA A 28 3.03 10.09 -5.72
N ILE A 29 3.16 9.47 -4.54
CA ILE A 29 4.48 9.14 -3.96
C ILE A 29 5.28 8.22 -4.88
N ALA A 30 4.66 7.19 -5.46
CA ALA A 30 5.35 6.30 -6.37
C ALA A 30 5.78 6.99 -7.68
N GLY A 31 4.94 7.89 -8.20
CA GLY A 31 5.27 8.73 -9.36
C GLY A 31 6.45 9.68 -9.08
N GLU A 32 6.41 10.40 -7.96
CA GLU A 32 7.49 11.32 -7.55
C GLU A 32 8.80 10.60 -7.24
N ALA A 33 8.73 9.40 -6.63
CA ALA A 33 9.90 8.56 -6.37
C ALA A 33 10.39 7.79 -7.62
N ASN A 34 9.66 7.86 -8.74
CA ASN A 34 9.91 7.13 -9.97
C ASN A 34 10.11 5.61 -9.74
N VAL A 35 9.24 5.01 -8.92
CA VAL A 35 9.24 3.58 -8.61
C VAL A 35 7.95 2.90 -9.07
N PRO A 36 7.97 1.59 -9.39
CA PRO A 36 6.75 0.86 -9.73
C PRO A 36 5.69 0.93 -8.62
N PHE A 37 4.43 1.16 -9.00
CA PHE A 37 3.29 1.16 -8.09
C PHE A 37 2.42 -0.08 -8.30
N PHE A 38 2.42 -0.99 -7.32
CA PHE A 38 1.55 -2.17 -7.31
C PHE A 38 0.30 -1.89 -6.48
N THR A 39 -0.87 -2.15 -7.07
CA THR A 39 -2.17 -2.00 -6.40
C THR A 39 -2.89 -3.33 -6.40
N ILE A 40 -3.35 -3.74 -5.22
CA ILE A 40 -4.19 -4.92 -5.06
C ILE A 40 -5.35 -4.51 -4.16
N SER A 41 -6.60 -4.78 -4.58
CA SER A 41 -7.75 -4.50 -3.73
C SER A 41 -7.92 -5.66 -2.75
N GLY A 42 -8.13 -5.35 -1.47
CA GLY A 42 -8.50 -6.35 -0.47
C GLY A 42 -9.80 -7.08 -0.84
N SER A 43 -10.69 -6.41 -1.58
CA SER A 43 -11.93 -6.98 -2.09
C SER A 43 -11.67 -8.07 -3.15
N ASP A 44 -10.55 -8.03 -3.86
CA ASP A 44 -10.20 -9.05 -4.87
C ASP A 44 -9.84 -10.40 -4.21
N PHE A 45 -9.54 -10.41 -2.91
CA PHE A 45 -9.24 -11.62 -2.14
C PHE A 45 -10.48 -12.29 -1.54
N VAL A 46 -11.66 -11.67 -1.64
CA VAL A 46 -12.91 -12.22 -1.10
C VAL A 46 -13.69 -12.88 -2.23
N GLU A 47 -13.18 -14.02 -2.72
CA GLU A 47 -14.02 -14.91 -3.52
C GLU A 47 -14.99 -15.69 -2.61
N MET A 48 -16.23 -15.87 -3.06
CA MET A 48 -17.28 -16.60 -2.37
C MET A 48 -16.98 -18.11 -2.24
N PHE A 49 -15.90 -18.60 -2.86
CA PHE A 49 -15.50 -20.00 -2.87
C PHE A 49 -14.17 -20.18 -2.14
N VAL A 50 -14.19 -21.02 -1.11
CA VAL A 50 -13.00 -21.40 -0.33
C VAL A 50 -12.11 -22.29 -1.22
N GLY A 51 -10.83 -21.92 -1.38
CA GLY A 51 -9.81 -22.84 -1.90
C GLY A 51 -9.31 -22.62 -3.34
N VAL A 52 -9.67 -21.53 -4.01
CA VAL A 52 -9.02 -21.12 -5.28
C VAL A 52 -8.17 -19.89 -5.02
N GLY A 53 -7.12 -20.08 -4.21
CA GLY A 53 -6.16 -19.01 -3.92
C GLY A 53 -5.32 -18.68 -5.15
N ALA A 54 -5.01 -17.40 -5.29
CA ALA A 54 -3.73 -16.98 -5.85
C ALA A 54 -2.55 -17.57 -5.05
#